data_AF-A0A5C2LMX6-F1
#
_entry.id   AF-A0A5C2LMX6-F1
#
_cell.length_a   1.000
_cell.length_b   1.000
_cell.length_c   1.000
_cell.angle_alpha   90.00
_cell.angle_beta   90.00
_cell.angle_gamma   90.00
#
_symmetry.space_group_name_H-M   'P 1'
#
loop_
_entity.id
_entity.type
_entity.pdbx_description
1 polymer ?
#
loop_
_entity_poly.entity_id
_entity_poly.type
_entity_poly.pdbx_seq_one_letter_code
_entity_poly.pdbx_strand_id
1 'polypeptide(L)' 'MAANLTETAIRGLKTKSTAYYVWSNSAQRGTGRLGVKVQPSGSKVFISVTTLRKVRKRSSSSWASGLR' A
#
# COMPACT_ATOMS: atom_id res chain seq x y z
N MET A 1 16.03 6.71 -4.51
CA MET A 1 16.62 6.26 -3.23
C MET A 1 15.50 5.75 -2.35
N ALA A 2 15.62 4.53 -1.83
CA ALA A 2 14.57 3.94 -1.01
C ALA A 2 14.84 4.24 0.47
N ALA A 3 13.86 4.83 1.16
CA ALA A 3 14.02 5.27 2.54
C ALA A 3 13.59 4.17 3.52
N ASN A 4 14.47 3.82 4.46
CA ASN A 4 14.04 3.15 5.68
C ASN A 4 13.24 4.18 6.49
N LEU A 5 11.92 3.96 6.63
CA LEU A 5 11.05 4.81 7.43
C LEU A 5 11.31 4.55 8.92
N THR A 6 12.40 5.10 9.44
CA THR A 6 12.68 5.13 10.88
C THR A 6 11.96 6.30 11.54
N GLU A 7 11.75 6.25 12.84
CA GLU A 7 11.12 7.34 13.59
C GLU A 7 11.85 8.66 13.37
N THR A 8 13.18 8.66 13.47
CA THR A 8 14.02 9.84 13.25
C THR A 8 13.86 10.39 11.83
N ALA A 9 13.78 9.53 10.82
CA ALA A 9 13.54 9.95 9.43
C ALA A 9 12.16 10.61 9.28
N ILE A 10 11.12 10.03 9.88
CA ILE A 10 9.74 10.57 9.83
C ILE A 10 9.64 11.93 10.54
N ARG A 11 10.28 12.05 11.71
CA ARG A 11 10.39 13.31 12.46
C ARG A 11 11.13 14.38 11.63
N GLY A 12 12.17 13.99 10.90
CA GLY A 12 12.96 14.88 10.04
C GLY A 12 12.26 15.34 8.75
N LEU A 13 11.14 14.72 8.34
CA LEU A 13 10.43 15.12 7.12
C LEU A 13 9.88 16.54 7.23
N LYS A 14 10.37 17.44 6.37
CA LYS A 14 9.93 18.84 6.28
C LYS A 14 8.67 18.97 5.45
N THR A 15 7.80 19.92 5.81
CA THR A 15 6.65 20.27 5.00
C THR A 15 7.08 20.91 3.68
N LYS A 16 6.23 20.77 2.67
CA LYS A 16 6.37 21.42 1.36
C LYS A 16 5.06 22.12 1.03
N SER A 17 5.07 22.98 0.01
CA SER A 17 3.85 23.66 -0.48
C SER A 17 2.77 22.67 -0.94
N THR A 18 3.16 21.46 -1.36
CA THR A 18 2.26 20.39 -1.76
C THR A 18 2.44 19.15 -0.90
N ALA A 19 1.36 18.37 -0.75
CA ALA A 19 1.42 17.11 -0.03
C ALA A 19 2.27 16.09 -0.80
N TYR A 20 3.10 15.34 -0.08
CA TYR A 20 3.93 14.31 -0.68
C TYR A 20 3.95 13.03 0.16
N TYR A 21 4.32 11.92 -0.50
CA TYR A 21 4.35 10.60 0.10
C TYR A 21 5.79 10.09 0.20
N VAL A 22 6.10 9.48 1.33
CA VAL A 22 7.34 8.73 1.54
C VAL A 22 6.96 7.30 1.83
N TRP A 23 7.48 6.37 1.03
CA TRP A 23 7.21 4.94 1.19
C TRP A 23 8.40 4.23 1.83
N SER A 24 8.11 3.28 2.71
CA SER A 24 9.12 2.35 3.21
C SER A 24 9.57 1.44 2.08
N ASN A 25 10.85 1.08 2.09
CA ASN A 25 11.39 0.09 1.16
C ASN A 25 10.96 -1.36 1.50
N SER A 26 10.43 -1.59 2.70
CA SER A 26 10.01 -2.93 3.11
C SER A 26 8.67 -3.28 2.45
N ALA A 27 8.72 -4.17 1.48
CA ALA A 27 7.57 -4.79 0.84
C ALA A 27 7.55 -6.26 1.24
N GLN A 28 7.17 -6.57 2.48
CA GLN A 28 6.97 -7.96 2.85
C GLN A 28 5.75 -8.53 2.09
N ARG A 29 5.96 -9.69 1.47
CA ARG A 29 4.95 -10.38 0.68
C ARG A 29 3.77 -10.72 1.57
N GLY A 30 2.58 -10.19 1.26
CA GLY A 30 1.35 -10.42 2.02
C GLY A 30 1.04 -9.39 3.12
N THR A 31 1.92 -8.42 3.38
CA THR A 31 1.75 -7.43 4.47
C THR A 31 1.63 -5.98 3.98
N GLY A 32 1.75 -5.74 2.67
CA GLY A 32 1.61 -4.40 2.11
C GLY A 32 2.84 -3.50 2.33
N ARG A 33 2.78 -2.27 1.80
CA ARG A 33 3.81 -1.24 2.01
C ARG A 33 3.30 -0.15 2.94
N LEU A 34 4.12 0.23 3.92
CA LEU A 34 3.87 1.37 4.81
C LEU A 34 4.42 2.65 4.19
N GLY A 35 3.69 3.75 4.35
CA GLY A 35 4.08 5.07 3.90
C GLY A 35 3.58 6.17 4.83
N VAL A 36 4.14 7.36 4.66
CA VAL A 36 3.75 8.58 5.36
C VAL A 36 3.40 9.64 4.34
N LYS A 37 2.20 10.21 4.46
CA LYS A 37 1.79 11.43 3.77
C LYS A 37 2.12 12.62 4.65
N VAL A 38 2.93 13.53 4.13
CA VAL A 38 3.24 14.80 4.78
C VAL A 38 2.37 15.88 4.15
N GLN A 39 1.54 16.52 4.96
CA GLN A 39 0.68 17.63 4.52
C GLN A 39 1.44 18.96 4.61
N PRO A 40 1.09 19.97 3.80
CA PRO A 40 1.65 21.31 3.91
C PRO A 40 1.46 21.94 5.30
N SER A 41 0.38 21.56 6.00
CA SER A 41 0.06 21.99 7.36
C SER A 41 1.01 21.48 8.45
N GLY A 42 1.90 20.52 8.14
CA GLY A 42 2.74 19.85 9.15
C GLY A 42 2.20 18.50 9.60
N SER A 43 0.91 18.23 9.35
CA SER A 43 0.30 16.96 9.71
C SER A 43 0.92 15.80 8.93
N LYS A 44 1.23 14.72 9.66
CA LYS A 44 1.80 13.48 9.10
C LYS A 44 0.77 12.38 9.27
N VAL A 45 0.41 11.71 8.16
CA VAL A 45 -0.60 10.65 8.15
C VAL A 45 0.04 9.36 7.69
N PHE A 46 -0.10 8.29 8.46
CA PHE A 46 0.39 6.96 8.12
C PHE A 46 -0.58 6.24 7.19
N ILE A 47 -0.04 5.59 6.16
CA ILE A 47 -0.80 4.86 5.14
C ILE A 47 -0.21 3.47 4.99
N SER A 48 -1.04 2.44 5.11
CA SER A 48 -0.68 1.05 4.85
C SER A 48 -1.41 0.56 3.60
N VAL A 49 -0.69 0.32 2.51
CA VAL A 49 -1.26 -0.26 1.29
C VAL A 49 -1.08 -1.76 1.35
N THR A 50 -2.14 -2.48 1.73
CA THR A 50 -2.19 -3.94 1.57
C THR A 50 -2.69 -4.29 0.19
N THR A 51 -1.95 -5.11 -0.56
CA THR A 51 -2.47 -5.73 -1.77
C THR A 51 -3.50 -6.77 -1.35
N LEU A 52 -4.77 -6.38 -1.31
CA LEU A 52 -5.88 -7.31 -1.14
C LEU A 52 -5.75 -8.39 -2.21
N ARG A 53 -5.53 -9.63 -1.79
CA ARG A 53 -5.51 -10.78 -2.68
C ARG A 53 -6.91 -10.89 -3.26
N LYS A 54 -7.12 -10.38 -4.47
CA LYS A 54 -8.37 -10.52 -5.21
C LYS A 54 -8.55 -12.02 -5.45
N VAL A 55 -9.31 -12.69 -4.57
CA VAL A 55 -9.65 -14.10 -4.75
C VAL A 55 -10.45 -14.17 -6.05
N ARG A 56 -9.79 -14.62 -7.11
CA ARG A 56 -10.42 -14.87 -8.40
C ARG A 56 -11.38 -16.04 -8.19
N LYS A 57 -12.68 -15.75 -8.00
CA LYS A 57 -13.75 -16.76 -8.11
C LYS A 57 -13.65 -17.36 -9.50
N ARG A 58 -13.08 -18.56 -9.63
CA ARG A 58 -13.25 -19.38 -10.83
C ARG A 58 -14.71 -19.81 -10.84
N SER A 59 -15.51 -19.19 -11.70
CA SER A 59 -16.85 -19.68 -12.00
C SER A 59 -16.69 -20.99 -12.74
N SER A 60 -16.97 -22.11 -12.08
CA SER A 60 -17.05 -23.42 -12.72
C SER A 60 -18.45 -23.57 -13.29
N SER A 61 -18.66 -23.11 -14.52
CA SER A 61 -19.84 -23.49 -15.29
C SER A 61 -19.56 -24.84 -15.94
N SER A 62 -19.94 -25.94 -15.28
CA SER A 62 -19.99 -27.24 -15.95
C SER A 62 -21.14 -27.19 -16.94
N TRP A 63 -20.83 -27.17 -18.23
CA TRP A 63 -21.80 -27.49 -19.27
C TRP A 63 -22.19 -28.95 -19.10
N ALA A 64 -23.40 -29.20 -18.61
CA ALA A 64 -24.03 -30.50 -18.71
C ALA A 64 -24.50 -30.67 -20.16
N SER A 65 -23.56 -31.03 -21.04
CA SER A 65 -23.87 -31.58 -22.34
C SER A 65 -24.09 -33.09 -22.19
N GLY A 66 -25.36 -33.50 -22.31
CA GLY A 66 -25.73 -34.80 -22.85
C GLY A 66 -26.01 -35.91 -21.85
N LEU A 67 -27.29 -36.26 -21.69
CA LEU A 67 -27.70 -37.65 -21.80
C LEU A 67 -28.93 -37.72 -22.71
N ARG A 68 -28.83 -38.74 -23.55
CA ARG A 68 -29.68 -39.18 -24.65
C ARG A 68 -31.01 -39.72 -24.15
#